data_AF-A0A137SVH0-F1
#
_entry.id   AF-A0A137SVH0-F1
#
_cell.length_a   1.000
_cell.length_b   1.000
_cell.length_c   1.000
_cell.angle_alpha   90.00
_cell.angle_beta   90.00
_cell.angle_gamma   90.00
#
_symmetry.space_group_name_H-M   'P 1'
#
loop_
_entity.id
_entity.type
_entity.pdbx_description
1 polymer ?
#
loop_
_entity_poly.entity_id
_entity_poly.type
_entity_poly.pdbx_seq_one_letter_code
_entity_poly.pdbx_strand_id
1 'polypeptide(L)'
;GVWLKKLSVIAKENNKQLADLKLKNPEGIDMRTTYKYYAVVPIPGKPNDREIDDYFFLPALGAYKYGKFWNVGYLGDYWTSSAIIDSSHAYNLGSYSDYVYLYHSDGRQEGYVAQPFE
;
A
#
# COMPACT_ATOMS: atom_id res chain seq x y z
N GLY A 1 -7.26 -9.33 4.07
CA GLY A 1 -6.88 -8.79 2.75
C GLY A 1 -7.76 -7.59 2.45
N VAL A 2 -7.38 -6.77 1.48
CA VAL A 2 -8.04 -5.50 1.18
C VAL A 2 -8.24 -5.31 -0.31
N TRP A 3 -9.38 -4.72 -0.70
CA TRP A 3 -9.62 -4.27 -2.07
C TRP A 3 -9.16 -2.83 -2.23
N LEU A 4 -8.33 -2.58 -3.23
CA LEU A 4 -7.81 -1.25 -3.55
C LEU A 4 -8.22 -0.86 -4.96
N LYS A 5 -8.67 0.39 -5.13
CA LYS A 5 -9.02 0.92 -6.44
C LYS A 5 -7.74 1.09 -7.28
N LYS A 6 -7.80 0.69 -8.55
CA LYS A 6 -6.67 0.79 -9.48
C LYS A 6 -6.27 2.25 -9.69
N LEU A 7 -4.96 2.49 -9.77
CA LEU A 7 -4.40 3.84 -9.97
C LEU A 7 -4.92 4.49 -11.27
N SER A 8 -5.11 3.70 -12.33
CA SER A 8 -5.67 4.16 -13.61
C SER A 8 -7.12 4.64 -13.50
N VAL A 9 -7.94 3.98 -12.68
CA VAL A 9 -9.32 4.37 -12.42
C VAL A 9 -9.35 5.69 -11.64
N ILE A 10 -8.54 5.80 -10.58
CA ILE A 10 -8.42 7.05 -9.80
C ILE A 10 -8.00 8.22 -10.70
N ALA A 11 -7.03 8.00 -11.60
CA ALA A 11 -6.59 9.02 -12.56
C ALA A 11 -7.74 9.48 -13.46
N LYS A 12 -8.50 8.54 -14.03
CA LYS A 12 -9.66 8.82 -14.89
C LYS A 12 -10.76 9.58 -14.14
N GLU A 13 -11.14 9.13 -12.94
CA GLU A 13 -12.18 9.77 -12.10
C GLU A 13 -11.82 11.20 -11.70
N ASN A 14 -10.52 11.52 -11.59
CA ASN A 14 -10.03 12.83 -11.17
C ASN A 14 -9.53 13.71 -12.32
N ASN A 15 -9.71 13.30 -13.59
CA ASN A 15 -9.19 13.98 -14.77
C ASN A 15 -7.67 14.27 -14.69
N LYS A 16 -6.89 13.31 -14.17
CA LYS A 16 -5.43 13.40 -14.02
C LYS A 16 -4.71 12.42 -14.94
N GLN A 17 -3.47 12.73 -15.28
CA GLN A 17 -2.59 11.75 -15.93
C GLN A 17 -2.01 10.79 -14.88
N LEU A 18 -1.72 9.56 -15.30
CA LEU A 18 -1.11 8.57 -14.42
C LEU A 18 0.25 9.05 -13.85
N ALA A 19 1.01 9.80 -14.65
CA ALA A 19 2.28 10.38 -14.25
C ALA A 19 2.12 11.39 -13.09
N ASP A 20 1.04 12.17 -13.08
CA ASP A 20 0.79 13.18 -12.04
C ASP A 20 0.62 12.52 -10.66
N LEU A 21 -0.05 11.36 -10.62
CA LEU A 21 -0.29 10.61 -9.39
C LEU A 21 0.94 9.92 -8.83
N LYS A 22 2.03 9.81 -9.60
CA LYS A 22 3.28 9.17 -9.17
C LYS A 22 4.27 10.15 -8.52
N LEU A 23 4.05 11.44 -8.66
CA LEU A 23 4.98 12.47 -8.18
C LEU A 23 4.72 12.86 -6.73
N LYS A 24 3.44 13.03 -6.38
CA LYS A 24 3.01 13.57 -5.10
C LYS A 24 1.76 12.85 -4.63
N ASN A 25 1.60 12.77 -3.33
CA ASN A 25 0.37 12.28 -2.72
C ASN A 25 -0.79 13.29 -2.92
N PRO A 26 -2.03 12.97 -2.48
CA PRO A 26 -3.19 13.85 -2.66
C PRO A 26 -3.06 15.25 -2.04
N GLU A 27 -2.13 15.46 -1.11
CA GLU A 27 -1.87 16.74 -0.47
C GLU A 27 -0.70 17.52 -1.11
N GLY A 28 -0.13 17.01 -2.19
CA GLY A 28 0.98 17.66 -2.90
C GLY A 28 2.36 17.43 -2.29
N ILE A 29 2.50 16.43 -1.41
CA ILE A 29 3.76 16.06 -0.76
C ILE A 29 4.46 14.95 -1.55
N ASP A 30 5.75 15.14 -1.86
CA ASP A 30 6.62 14.06 -2.33
C ASP A 30 7.10 13.25 -1.13
N MET A 31 6.53 12.06 -0.97
CA MET A 31 6.80 11.20 0.17
C MET A 31 8.22 10.62 0.18
N ARG A 32 8.97 10.69 -0.92
CA ARG A 32 10.36 10.24 -0.97
C ARG A 32 11.31 11.19 -0.24
N THR A 33 10.93 12.46 -0.16
CA THR A 33 11.73 13.52 0.49
C THR A 33 11.17 13.96 1.82
N THR A 34 9.85 13.84 2.01
CA THR A 34 9.16 14.30 3.22
C THR A 34 8.29 13.18 3.77
N TYR A 35 8.62 12.69 4.96
CA TYR A 35 7.79 11.70 5.62
C TYR A 35 6.41 12.25 5.97
N LYS A 36 5.39 11.47 5.65
CA LYS A 36 4.11 11.54 6.32
C LYS A 36 3.49 10.15 6.51
N TYR A 37 3.00 9.88 7.71
CA TYR A 37 2.19 8.70 8.01
C TYR A 37 0.78 8.85 7.44
N TYR A 38 0.28 7.81 6.78
CA TYR A 38 -1.08 7.73 6.30
C TYR A 38 -1.73 6.46 6.81
N ALA A 39 -2.95 6.60 7.36
CA ALA A 39 -3.80 5.49 7.70
C ALA A 39 -5.25 5.84 7.34
N VAL A 40 -5.98 4.88 6.80
CA VAL A 40 -7.39 5.00 6.46
C VAL A 40 -8.13 3.75 6.94
N VAL A 41 -9.38 3.93 7.39
CA VAL A 41 -10.27 2.81 7.72
C VAL A 41 -10.89 2.32 6.41
N PRO A 42 -10.64 1.07 5.98
CA PRO A 42 -11.24 0.55 4.75
C PRO A 42 -12.74 0.31 4.94
N ILE A 43 -13.49 0.40 3.84
CA ILE A 43 -14.88 -0.05 3.83
C ILE A 43 -14.88 -1.58 3.91
N PRO A 44 -15.58 -2.19 4.87
CA PRO A 44 -15.62 -3.64 4.99
C PRO A 44 -16.24 -4.31 3.76
N GLY A 45 -15.65 -5.44 3.37
CA GLY A 45 -16.17 -6.29 2.31
C GLY A 45 -15.55 -6.05 0.94
N LYS A 46 -16.19 -6.63 -0.07
CA LYS A 46 -15.77 -6.58 -1.47
C LYS A 46 -16.52 -5.43 -2.19
N PRO A 47 -15.88 -4.74 -3.16
CA PRO A 47 -16.56 -3.80 -4.05
C PRO A 47 -17.78 -4.44 -4.75
N ASN A 48 -18.74 -3.62 -5.15
CA ASN A 48 -19.91 -4.12 -5.87
C ASN A 48 -19.49 -4.86 -7.15
N ASP A 49 -20.24 -5.89 -7.54
CA ASP A 49 -19.91 -6.71 -8.71
C ASP A 49 -19.80 -5.89 -10.00
N ARG A 50 -20.55 -4.78 -10.10
CA ARG A 50 -20.54 -3.90 -11.28
C ARG A 50 -19.27 -3.06 -11.43
N GLU A 51 -18.51 -2.87 -10.35
CA GLU A 51 -17.29 -2.06 -10.32
C GLU A 51 -16.06 -2.89 -9.96
N ILE A 52 -16.19 -4.22 -9.81
CA ILE A 52 -15.11 -5.05 -9.26
C ILE A 52 -13.81 -4.98 -10.08
N ASP A 53 -13.94 -4.81 -11.40
CA ASP A 53 -12.82 -4.68 -12.33
C ASP A 53 -12.02 -3.38 -12.16
N ASP A 54 -12.59 -2.39 -11.46
CA ASP A 54 -11.92 -1.13 -11.12
C ASP A 54 -10.97 -1.29 -9.91
N TYR A 55 -11.00 -2.44 -9.24
CA TYR A 55 -10.21 -2.73 -8.04
C TYR A 55 -9.32 -3.97 -8.26
N PHE A 56 -8.34 -4.14 -7.39
CA PHE A 56 -7.56 -5.35 -7.26
C PHE A 56 -7.52 -5.77 -5.78
N PHE A 57 -7.36 -7.06 -5.52
CA PHE A 57 -7.34 -7.60 -4.17
C PHE A 57 -5.91 -7.85 -3.71
N LEU A 58 -5.57 -7.33 -2.52
CA LEU A 58 -4.35 -7.66 -1.81
C LEU A 58 -4.65 -8.66 -0.68
N PRO A 59 -4.19 -9.91 -0.78
CA PRO A 59 -4.37 -10.89 0.28
C PRO A 59 -3.59 -10.51 1.56
N ALA A 60 -4.04 -11.00 2.71
CA ALA A 60 -3.28 -10.88 3.96
C ALA A 60 -2.30 -12.05 4.07
N LEU A 61 -1.14 -11.92 3.43
CA LEU A 61 -0.16 -12.99 3.31
C LEU A 61 0.72 -13.19 4.56
N GLY A 62 0.58 -12.34 5.56
CA GLY A 62 1.49 -12.26 6.70
C GLY A 62 2.79 -11.56 6.34
N ALA A 63 3.75 -11.65 7.25
CA ALA A 63 5.09 -11.09 7.08
C ALA A 63 6.13 -11.96 7.80
N TYR A 64 7.39 -11.83 7.38
CA TYR A 64 8.51 -12.32 8.17
C TYR A 64 9.06 -11.19 9.03
N LYS A 65 9.23 -11.43 10.33
CA LYS A 65 9.81 -10.49 11.27
C LYS A 65 10.86 -11.20 12.11
N TYR A 66 12.09 -10.68 12.11
CA TYR A 66 13.24 -11.29 12.79
C TYR A 66 13.43 -12.77 12.41
N GLY A 67 13.26 -13.10 11.12
CA GLY A 67 13.43 -14.47 10.60
C GLY A 67 12.31 -15.45 10.94
N LYS A 68 11.20 -15.00 11.54
CA LYS A 68 10.02 -15.83 11.84
C LYS A 68 8.83 -15.37 11.01
N PHE A 69 7.94 -16.29 10.65
CA PHE A 69 6.71 -15.98 9.92
C PHE A 69 5.57 -15.62 10.91
N TRP A 70 4.82 -14.56 10.64
CA TRP A 70 3.79 -14.01 11.52
C TRP A 70 2.51 -13.62 10.77
N ASN A 71 1.39 -13.65 11.51
CA ASN A 71 0.14 -12.95 11.19
C ASN A 71 -0.49 -13.25 9.81
N VAL A 72 -0.31 -14.46 9.29
CA VAL A 72 -1.01 -14.91 8.08
C VAL A 72 -2.53 -14.79 8.22
N GLY A 73 -3.21 -14.32 7.19
CA GLY A 73 -4.65 -14.05 7.20
C GLY A 73 -5.06 -12.75 7.90
N TYR A 74 -4.17 -12.16 8.69
CA TYR A 74 -4.42 -10.93 9.45
C TYR A 74 -3.67 -9.71 8.88
N LEU A 75 -2.37 -9.87 8.61
CA LEU A 75 -1.48 -8.83 8.10
C LEU A 75 -1.30 -8.94 6.59
N GLY A 76 -1.47 -7.85 5.87
CA GLY A 76 -1.17 -7.74 4.43
C GLY A 76 -0.14 -6.66 4.16
N ASP A 77 1.12 -6.94 4.49
CA ASP A 77 2.24 -6.02 4.30
C ASP A 77 3.00 -6.30 3.00
N TYR A 78 3.21 -5.24 2.24
CA TYR A 78 3.83 -5.26 0.94
C TYR A 78 4.91 -4.18 0.85
N TRP A 79 6.07 -4.54 0.31
CA TRP A 79 7.09 -3.56 -0.03
C TRP A 79 6.62 -2.68 -1.18
N THR A 80 6.80 -1.37 -1.07
CA THR A 80 6.65 -0.47 -2.21
C THR A 80 7.97 -0.37 -2.98
N SER A 81 7.92 0.12 -4.22
CA SER A 81 9.13 0.39 -5.02
C SER A 81 9.87 1.67 -4.61
N SER A 82 9.40 2.39 -3.58
CA SER A 82 9.93 3.67 -3.15
C SER A 82 10.78 3.52 -1.89
N ALA A 83 12.08 3.78 -2.03
CA ALA A 83 12.99 3.97 -0.90
C ALA A 83 12.86 5.40 -0.35
N ILE A 84 13.26 5.59 0.90
CA ILE A 84 13.47 6.92 1.50
C ILE A 84 14.94 7.34 1.39
N ILE A 85 15.25 8.58 1.77
CA ILE A 85 16.61 9.12 1.72
C ILE A 85 17.58 8.35 2.64
N ASP A 86 17.08 7.75 3.73
CA ASP A 86 17.92 6.88 4.55
C ASP A 86 18.12 5.50 3.90
N SER A 87 19.30 4.93 4.08
CA SER A 87 19.71 3.68 3.43
C SER A 87 19.23 2.41 4.15
N SER A 88 18.43 2.58 5.21
CA SER A 88 18.05 1.53 6.15
C SER A 88 16.59 1.12 6.06
N HIS A 89 15.71 1.98 5.55
CA HIS A 89 14.28 1.70 5.48
C HIS A 89 13.70 1.92 4.08
N ALA A 90 12.50 1.42 3.88
CA ALA A 90 11.71 1.61 2.67
C ALA A 90 10.23 1.77 3.05
N TYR A 91 9.44 2.30 2.13
CA TYR A 91 8.00 2.36 2.34
C TYR A 91 7.36 0.97 2.22
N ASN A 92 6.46 0.63 3.14
CA ASN A 92 5.54 -0.50 3.03
C ASN A 92 4.09 -0.03 3.03
N LEU A 93 3.28 -0.71 2.22
CA LEU A 93 1.83 -0.63 2.26
C LEU A 93 1.34 -1.81 3.11
N GLY A 94 0.67 -1.50 4.20
CA GLY A 94 0.15 -2.51 5.12
C GLY A 94 -1.35 -2.46 5.27
N SER A 95 -1.93 -3.59 5.69
CA SER A 95 -3.35 -3.70 5.98
C SER A 95 -3.62 -4.63 7.16
N TYR A 96 -4.50 -4.17 8.04
CA TYR A 96 -5.13 -4.90 9.12
C TYR A 96 -6.64 -4.97 8.88
N SER A 97 -7.38 -5.59 9.80
CA SER A 97 -8.85 -5.65 9.74
C SER A 97 -9.53 -4.27 9.74
N ASP A 98 -8.89 -3.27 10.33
CA ASP A 98 -9.48 -1.98 10.70
C ASP A 98 -8.76 -0.77 10.09
N TYR A 99 -7.57 -0.95 9.50
CA TYR A 99 -6.89 0.13 8.80
C TYR A 99 -5.96 -0.37 7.69
N VAL A 100 -5.79 0.48 6.67
CA VAL A 100 -4.75 0.40 5.65
C VAL A 100 -3.80 1.55 5.89
N TYR A 101 -2.49 1.29 5.86
CA TYR A 101 -1.49 2.30 6.16
C TYR A 101 -0.33 2.30 5.18
N LEU A 102 0.32 3.46 5.08
CA LEU A 102 1.59 3.64 4.39
C LEU A 102 2.60 4.15 5.41
N TYR A 103 3.67 3.38 5.59
CA TYR A 103 4.69 3.62 6.60
C TYR A 103 6.09 3.40 6.02
N HIS A 104 7.13 3.91 6.67
CA HIS A 104 8.51 3.76 6.18
C HIS A 104 9.56 3.42 7.24
N SER A 105 9.18 3.08 8.47
CA SER A 105 10.21 2.74 9.48
C SER A 105 10.62 1.27 9.44
N ASP A 106 10.22 0.53 8.41
CA ASP A 106 10.50 -0.89 8.33
C ASP A 106 11.89 -1.13 7.76
N GLY A 107 12.74 -1.66 8.62
CA GLY A 107 14.13 -1.96 8.32
C GLY A 107 14.31 -3.31 7.63
N ARG A 108 15.54 -3.60 7.21
CA ARG A 108 15.95 -4.84 6.51
C ARG A 108 15.65 -6.16 7.25
N GLN A 109 15.18 -6.10 8.49
CA GLN A 109 14.83 -7.28 9.28
C GLN A 109 13.38 -7.74 9.07
N GLU A 110 12.60 -6.93 8.36
CA GLU A 110 11.24 -7.25 7.92
C GLU A 110 11.28 -7.88 6.52
N GLY A 111 10.47 -8.91 6.32
CA GLY A 111 10.34 -9.66 5.07
C GLY A 111 8.90 -9.60 4.59
N TYR A 112 8.57 -8.54 3.85
CA TYR A 112 7.27 -8.35 3.22
C TYR A 112 7.26 -8.85 1.78
N VAL A 113 6.07 -9.03 1.24
CA VAL A 113 5.88 -9.46 -0.15
C VAL A 113 6.19 -8.29 -1.08
N ALA A 114 7.06 -8.52 -2.06
CA ALA A 114 7.32 -7.59 -3.15
C ALA A 114 6.66 -8.14 -4.42
N GLN A 115 5.38 -7.84 -4.62
CA GLN A 115 4.63 -8.24 -5.80
C GLN A 115 4.25 -7.01 -6.65
N PRO A 116 4.33 -7.09 -7.98
CA PRO A 116 3.67 -6.12 -8.84
C PRO A 116 2.16 -6.15 -8.54
N PHE A 117 1.55 -4.97 -8.42
CA PHE A 117 0.10 -4.86 -8.35
C PHE A 117 -0.47 -4.84 -9.77
N GLU A 118 -1.51 -5.63 -10.01
CA GLU A 118 -2.22 -5.75 -11.30
C GLU A 118 -3.22 -4.62 -11.55
#